data_AF-M2V780-F1
#
_entry.id   AF-M2V780-F1
#
_cell.length_a   1.000
_cell.length_b   1.000
_cell.length_c   1.000
_cell.angle_alpha   90.00
_cell.angle_beta   90.00
_cell.angle_gamma   90.00
#
_symmetry.space_group_name_H-M   'P 1'
#
loop_
_entity.id
_entity.type
_entity.pdbx_description
1 polymer ?
#
loop_
_entity_poly.entity_id
_entity_poly.type
_entity_poly.pdbx_seq_one_letter_code
_entity_poly.pdbx_strand_id
1 'polypeptide(L)'
;MTHSADVEDRGSSGSRTPLLGCSSHQRIGDDVDSDKRRWSVLRLLRFLGGGIYAPDSTTYDPIEILLNTEDENEKDDLTIKWRDNRLSELNFVGVVSALLAGVLTSTGSWPSILPNGKQSPWPVRTSWYCGIILSLFSILTAADQTVRLHRLSSHRDGLANIRKILQKTNGERRHSSKTGRRAPSHLQVFTWQMPVMFLTSATLCMIVGMFLHVWSATTHLDHPYVWDDNTKVAVAYSSVAIFSIIIFFIGQISLFTPGRES
;
A
#
# COMPACT_ATOMS: atom_id res chain seq x y z
N MET A 1 20.67 73.33 23.57
CA MET A 1 21.48 74.15 24.51
C MET A 1 22.36 73.19 25.31
N THR A 2 23.68 73.28 25.08
CA THR A 2 24.80 73.12 26.04
C THR A 2 24.77 72.06 27.16
N HIS A 3 25.65 71.06 26.99
CA HIS A 3 26.76 70.62 27.87
C HIS A 3 26.58 70.01 29.28
N SER A 4 27.22 68.82 29.42
CA SER A 4 28.03 68.26 30.54
C SER A 4 27.34 67.88 31.86
N ALA A 5 27.77 66.89 32.67
CA ALA A 5 29.04 66.15 32.82
C ALA A 5 28.73 64.78 33.54
N ASP A 6 29.44 63.68 33.25
CA ASP A 6 30.52 63.06 34.09
C ASP A 6 30.03 62.41 35.42
N VAL A 7 30.53 61.29 35.98
CA VAL A 7 31.62 60.34 35.70
C VAL A 7 31.44 59.10 36.63
N GLU A 8 32.06 58.01 36.19
CA GLU A 8 32.40 56.68 36.76
C GLU A 8 32.42 56.39 38.28
N ASP A 9 32.13 55.13 38.64
CA ASP A 9 33.02 54.23 39.44
C ASP A 9 32.57 52.75 39.23
N ARG A 10 33.23 51.83 38.50
CA ARG A 10 34.53 51.14 38.54
C ARG A 10 34.70 50.03 39.61
N GLY A 11 34.78 48.78 39.09
CA GLY A 11 35.61 47.67 39.60
C GLY A 11 34.88 46.56 40.38
N SER A 12 35.23 45.26 40.30
CA SER A 12 36.14 44.49 39.44
C SER A 12 36.06 43.00 39.85
N SER A 13 36.10 42.10 38.86
CA SER A 13 36.79 40.79 38.80
C SER A 13 36.51 39.65 39.81
N GLY A 14 36.27 38.43 39.27
CA GLY A 14 36.62 37.18 39.97
C GLY A 14 36.00 35.85 39.51
N SER A 15 36.57 35.21 38.47
CA SER A 15 36.89 33.76 38.35
C SER A 15 35.85 32.61 38.46
N ARG A 16 35.61 31.94 37.31
CA ARG A 16 35.62 30.49 36.94
C ARG A 16 35.08 29.36 37.87
N THR A 17 34.25 28.50 37.22
CA THR A 17 33.62 27.16 37.45
C THR A 17 34.54 26.01 37.94
N PRO A 18 34.09 24.72 38.12
CA PRO A 18 32.75 24.05 38.12
C PRO A 18 32.55 23.03 39.30
N LEU A 19 31.40 22.33 39.40
CA LEU A 19 31.34 20.95 39.94
C LEU A 19 30.14 20.16 39.37
N LEU A 20 30.42 18.96 38.87
CA LEU A 20 29.49 17.96 38.31
C LEU A 20 28.57 17.36 39.38
N GLY A 21 27.33 17.07 39.00
CA GLY A 21 26.45 16.11 39.66
C GLY A 21 25.72 15.26 38.62
N CYS A 22 26.16 14.02 38.44
CA CYS A 22 25.54 13.01 37.58
C CYS A 22 24.17 12.57 38.11
N SER A 23 23.18 12.49 37.22
CA SER A 23 22.07 11.54 37.30
C SER A 23 21.40 11.37 35.94
N SER A 24 22.13 10.78 35.00
CA SER A 24 21.58 10.26 33.74
C SER A 24 20.83 8.94 33.99
N HIS A 25 19.58 9.05 34.46
CA HIS A 25 18.63 7.93 34.45
C HIS A 25 17.99 7.82 33.07
N GLN A 26 18.64 7.03 32.21
CA GLN A 26 18.01 6.04 31.33
C GLN A 26 16.59 6.36 30.80
N ARG A 27 16.53 7.15 29.73
CA ARG A 27 15.44 7.17 28.74
C ARG A 27 16.03 7.06 27.34
N ILE A 28 16.67 5.93 27.05
CA ILE A 28 17.10 5.54 25.70
C ILE A 28 16.53 4.14 25.51
N GLY A 29 15.24 4.09 25.22
CA GLY A 29 14.49 2.84 25.06
C GLY A 29 13.25 3.05 24.19
N ASP A 30 12.55 4.16 24.41
CA ASP A 30 11.33 4.48 23.65
C ASP A 30 11.61 5.05 22.25
N ASP A 31 12.70 5.81 22.06
CA ASP A 31 13.00 6.41 20.75
C ASP A 31 13.36 5.36 19.68
N VAL A 32 14.15 4.33 20.05
CA VAL A 32 14.61 3.29 19.10
C VAL A 32 13.43 2.43 18.61
N ASP A 33 12.46 2.15 19.48
CA ASP A 33 11.30 1.33 19.11
C ASP A 33 10.25 2.16 18.35
N SER A 34 10.10 3.45 18.68
CA SER A 34 9.26 4.38 17.92
C SER A 34 9.79 4.61 16.50
N ASP A 35 11.12 4.69 16.33
CA ASP A 35 11.77 4.86 15.04
C ASP A 35 11.73 3.59 14.19
N LYS A 36 11.93 2.40 14.79
CA LYS A 36 11.70 1.12 14.08
C LYS A 36 10.25 0.97 13.63
N ARG A 37 9.29 1.35 14.47
CA ARG A 37 7.85 1.30 14.14
C ARG A 37 7.51 2.33 13.06
N ARG A 38 8.00 3.57 13.15
CA ARG A 38 7.87 4.57 12.07
C ARG A 38 8.49 4.09 10.78
N TRP A 39 9.67 3.49 10.82
CA TRP A 39 10.36 2.97 9.64
C TRP A 39 9.63 1.77 9.02
N SER A 40 8.99 0.93 9.84
CA SER A 40 8.10 -0.14 9.37
C SER A 40 6.82 0.40 8.74
N VAL A 41 6.15 1.37 9.38
CA VAL A 41 4.92 2.00 8.85
C VAL A 41 5.21 2.84 7.62
N LEU A 42 6.36 3.52 7.54
CA LEU A 42 6.78 4.26 6.35
C LEU A 42 7.16 3.33 5.20
N ARG A 43 7.75 2.16 5.48
CA ARG A 43 7.95 1.12 4.45
C ARG A 43 6.64 0.49 4.01
N LEU A 44 5.70 0.25 4.94
CA LEU A 44 4.35 -0.17 4.63
C LEU A 44 3.63 0.85 3.73
N LEU A 45 3.67 2.14 4.07
CA LEU A 45 3.06 3.21 3.30
C LEU A 45 3.77 3.45 1.96
N ARG A 46 5.09 3.25 1.88
CA ARG A 46 5.84 3.28 0.61
C ARG A 46 5.63 2.02 -0.23
N PHE A 47 5.35 0.87 0.37
CA PHE A 47 5.02 -0.36 -0.33
C PHE A 47 3.58 -0.33 -0.84
N LEU A 48 2.63 0.05 0.01
CA LEU A 48 1.25 0.28 -0.40
C LEU A 48 1.21 1.43 -1.41
N GLY A 49 1.77 2.60 -1.07
CA GLY A 49 1.78 3.80 -1.90
C GLY A 49 2.67 3.74 -3.15
N GLY A 50 3.69 2.88 -3.17
CA GLY A 50 4.74 2.86 -4.20
C GLY A 50 4.89 1.54 -4.96
N GLY A 51 4.54 0.40 -4.35
CA GLY A 51 4.53 -0.92 -4.99
C GLY A 51 3.13 -1.40 -5.40
N ILE A 52 2.07 -0.89 -4.76
CA ILE A 52 0.67 -1.20 -5.12
C ILE A 52 -0.02 -0.01 -5.79
N TYR A 53 0.18 1.23 -5.32
CA TYR A 53 -0.50 2.42 -5.85
C TYR A 53 0.33 3.29 -6.82
N ALA A 54 1.66 3.19 -6.82
CA ALA A 54 2.48 3.75 -7.89
C ALA A 54 2.82 2.63 -8.88
N PRO A 55 2.73 2.87 -10.20
CA PRO A 55 3.13 1.88 -11.19
C PRO A 55 4.62 1.59 -11.00
N ASP A 56 4.91 0.42 -10.44
CA ASP A 56 6.24 -0.03 -10.08
C ASP A 56 7.13 -0.10 -11.33
N SER A 57 8.45 0.06 -11.15
CA SER A 57 9.41 -0.09 -12.27
C SER A 57 9.24 -1.45 -12.96
N THR A 58 8.86 -2.49 -12.22
CA THR A 58 8.58 -3.84 -12.74
C THR A 58 7.42 -3.91 -13.75
N THR A 59 6.45 -3.00 -13.70
CA THR A 59 5.37 -2.90 -14.71
C THR A 59 5.77 -1.97 -15.85
N TYR A 60 6.52 -0.90 -15.53
CA TYR A 60 6.93 0.11 -16.49
C TYR A 60 8.05 -0.36 -17.42
N ASP A 61 9.09 -1.01 -16.88
CA ASP A 61 10.30 -1.40 -17.58
C ASP A 61 10.03 -2.39 -18.73
N PRO A 62 9.20 -3.45 -18.55
CA PRO A 62 8.87 -4.34 -19.66
C PRO A 62 8.13 -3.63 -20.80
N ILE A 63 7.28 -2.66 -20.48
CA ILE A 63 6.57 -1.85 -21.48
C ILE A 63 7.57 -0.92 -22.18
N GLU A 64 8.50 -0.30 -21.46
CA GLU A 64 9.53 0.52 -22.09
C GLU A 64 10.44 -0.31 -23.02
N ILE A 65 10.89 -1.49 -22.58
CA ILE A 65 11.68 -2.40 -23.40
C ILE A 65 10.90 -2.77 -24.66
N LEU A 66 9.65 -3.22 -24.50
CA LEU A 66 8.75 -3.58 -25.59
C LEU A 66 8.60 -2.47 -26.63
N LEU A 67 8.48 -1.22 -26.19
CA LEU A 67 8.25 -0.10 -27.10
C LEU A 67 9.50 0.34 -27.86
N ASN A 68 10.69 -0.03 -27.38
CA ASN A 68 11.99 0.41 -27.89
C ASN A 68 12.82 -0.71 -28.54
N THR A 69 12.37 -1.97 -28.53
CA THR A 69 12.99 -3.06 -29.31
C THR A 69 12.99 -2.72 -30.80
N GLU A 70 14.14 -2.85 -31.45
CA GLU A 70 14.34 -2.50 -32.87
C GLU A 70 13.83 -3.59 -33.82
N ASP A 71 14.01 -4.86 -33.49
CA ASP A 71 13.50 -5.98 -34.28
C ASP A 71 11.97 -6.10 -34.16
N GLU A 72 11.28 -6.08 -35.31
CA GLU A 72 9.83 -6.19 -35.38
C GLU A 72 9.34 -7.55 -34.86
N ASN A 73 10.08 -8.64 -35.13
CA ASN A 73 9.67 -9.98 -34.71
C ASN A 73 9.79 -10.16 -33.19
N GLU A 74 10.93 -9.76 -32.63
CA GLU A 74 11.13 -9.76 -31.17
C GLU A 74 10.12 -8.85 -30.47
N LYS A 75 9.83 -7.68 -31.05
CA LYS A 75 8.81 -6.77 -30.52
C LYS A 75 7.41 -7.40 -30.53
N ASP A 76 7.05 -8.14 -31.58
CA ASP A 76 5.78 -8.89 -31.70
C ASP A 76 5.69 -9.96 -30.62
N ASP A 77 6.73 -10.76 -30.44
CA ASP A 77 6.81 -11.79 -29.40
C ASP A 77 6.69 -11.20 -27.98
N LEU A 78 7.42 -10.13 -27.68
CA LEU A 78 7.32 -9.43 -26.39
C LEU A 78 5.91 -8.84 -26.17
N THR A 79 5.22 -8.39 -27.22
CA THR A 79 3.85 -7.85 -27.10
C THR A 79 2.85 -8.96 -26.77
N ILE A 80 3.02 -10.12 -27.42
CA ILE A 80 2.23 -11.32 -27.17
C ILE A 80 2.43 -11.78 -25.72
N LYS A 81 3.68 -11.91 -25.28
CA LYS A 81 4.02 -12.27 -23.89
C LYS A 81 3.42 -11.31 -22.88
N TRP A 82 3.54 -10.00 -23.11
CA TRP A 82 2.93 -8.99 -22.23
C TRP A 82 1.41 -9.14 -22.17
N ARG A 83 0.74 -9.27 -23.32
CA ARG A 83 -0.71 -9.42 -23.41
C ARG A 83 -1.18 -10.65 -22.64
N ASP A 84 -0.52 -11.80 -22.85
CA ASP A 84 -0.93 -13.07 -22.26
C ASP A 84 -0.71 -13.09 -20.76
N ASN A 85 0.43 -12.56 -20.29
CA ASN A 85 0.69 -12.36 -18.87
C ASN A 85 -0.34 -11.44 -18.23
N ARG A 86 -0.68 -10.32 -18.90
CA ARG A 86 -1.67 -9.38 -18.38
C ARG A 86 -3.08 -9.98 -18.33
N LEU A 87 -3.45 -10.75 -19.34
CA LEU A 87 -4.74 -11.45 -19.38
C LEU A 87 -4.85 -12.48 -18.25
N SER A 88 -3.77 -13.24 -18.01
CA SER A 88 -3.68 -14.20 -16.91
C SER A 88 -3.82 -13.52 -15.54
N GLU A 89 -3.12 -12.40 -15.34
CA GLU A 89 -3.21 -11.59 -14.13
C GLU A 89 -4.62 -11.04 -13.90
N LEU A 90 -5.27 -10.48 -14.93
CA LEU A 90 -6.64 -9.96 -14.82
C LEU A 90 -7.65 -11.05 -14.47
N ASN A 91 -7.52 -12.24 -15.07
CA ASN A 91 -8.37 -13.38 -14.73
C ASN A 91 -8.16 -13.82 -13.28
N PHE A 92 -6.91 -13.93 -12.83
CA PHE A 92 -6.59 -14.24 -11.44
C PHE A 92 -7.20 -13.21 -10.47
N VAL A 93 -7.03 -11.91 -10.73
CA VAL A 93 -7.62 -10.83 -9.94
C VAL A 93 -9.15 -10.90 -9.94
N GLY A 94 -9.77 -11.23 -11.06
CA GLY A 94 -11.22 -11.44 -11.17
C GLY A 94 -11.73 -12.55 -10.26
N VAL A 95 -11.05 -13.71 -10.22
CA VAL A 95 -11.40 -14.82 -9.33
C VAL A 95 -11.21 -14.44 -7.85
N VAL A 96 -10.06 -13.87 -7.51
CA VAL A 96 -9.75 -13.52 -6.12
C VAL A 96 -10.70 -12.44 -5.58
N SER A 97 -11.07 -11.45 -6.40
CA SER A 97 -12.05 -10.41 -6.01
C SER A 97 -13.47 -10.96 -5.82
N ALA A 98 -13.90 -11.96 -6.61
CA ALA A 98 -15.17 -12.63 -6.38
C ALA A 98 -15.19 -13.37 -5.03
N LEU A 99 -14.13 -14.12 -4.74
CA LEU A 99 -13.98 -14.84 -3.47
C LEU A 99 -13.94 -13.87 -2.28
N LEU A 100 -13.16 -12.79 -2.39
CA LEU A 100 -13.07 -11.77 -1.34
C LEU A 100 -14.41 -11.11 -1.07
N ALA A 101 -15.19 -10.77 -2.11
CA ALA A 101 -16.53 -10.21 -1.96
C ALA A 101 -17.47 -11.18 -1.22
N GLY A 102 -17.40 -12.48 -1.53
CA GLY A 102 -18.15 -13.52 -0.84
C GLY A 102 -17.78 -13.63 0.64
N VAL A 103 -16.47 -13.63 0.96
CA VAL A 103 -15.98 -13.66 2.34
C VAL A 103 -16.41 -12.40 3.11
N LEU A 104 -16.26 -11.21 2.53
CA LEU A 104 -16.70 -9.95 3.13
C LEU A 104 -18.20 -9.92 3.43
N THR A 105 -19.02 -10.45 2.51
CA THR A 105 -20.47 -10.51 2.68
C THR A 105 -20.85 -11.50 3.77
N SER A 106 -20.22 -12.68 3.79
CA SER A 106 -20.47 -13.70 4.80
C SER A 106 -20.05 -13.24 6.19
N THR A 107 -18.83 -12.68 6.33
CA THR A 107 -18.31 -12.18 7.61
C THR A 107 -19.12 -10.99 8.13
N GLY A 108 -19.54 -10.06 7.27
CA GLY A 108 -20.43 -8.97 7.65
C GLY A 108 -21.81 -9.42 8.14
N SER A 109 -22.24 -10.63 7.79
CA SER A 109 -23.53 -11.21 8.20
C SER A 109 -23.49 -11.99 9.51
N TRP A 110 -22.31 -12.18 10.10
CA TRP A 110 -22.18 -12.96 11.33
C TRP A 110 -22.95 -12.33 12.49
N PRO A 111 -23.61 -13.15 13.34
CA PRO A 111 -24.27 -12.66 14.54
C PRO A 111 -23.24 -11.94 15.40
N SER A 112 -23.59 -10.73 15.85
CA SER A 112 -22.69 -9.88 16.61
C SER A 112 -22.16 -10.66 17.82
N ILE A 113 -20.85 -10.81 17.93
CA ILE A 113 -20.15 -11.30 19.13
C ILE A 113 -20.38 -10.41 20.38
N LEU A 114 -21.25 -9.39 20.29
CA LEU A 114 -21.62 -8.54 21.40
C LEU A 114 -22.71 -9.24 22.24
N PRO A 115 -22.48 -9.46 23.55
CA PRO A 115 -23.35 -10.29 24.41
C PRO A 115 -24.70 -9.66 24.79
N ASN A 116 -25.17 -8.58 24.15
CA ASN A 116 -26.36 -7.84 24.60
C ASN A 116 -27.31 -7.37 23.48
N GLY A 117 -27.26 -7.96 22.28
CA GLY A 117 -28.14 -7.55 21.17
C GLY A 117 -27.90 -6.12 20.66
N LYS A 118 -26.77 -5.50 21.05
CA LYS A 118 -26.35 -4.18 20.57
C LYS A 118 -25.71 -4.32 19.19
N GLN A 119 -26.13 -3.47 18.26
CA GLN A 119 -25.64 -3.46 16.88
C GLN A 119 -24.13 -3.20 16.84
N SER A 120 -23.40 -3.92 15.99
CA SER A 120 -21.95 -3.73 15.76
C SER A 120 -21.63 -2.26 15.50
N PRO A 121 -20.51 -1.69 16.00
CA PRO A 121 -20.20 -0.28 15.80
C PRO A 121 -20.23 0.14 14.32
N TRP A 122 -20.65 1.38 14.08
CA TRP A 122 -20.74 1.93 12.73
C TRP A 122 -19.45 1.79 11.90
N PRO A 123 -18.22 1.93 12.46
CA PRO A 123 -16.99 1.80 11.66
C PRO A 123 -16.79 0.38 11.13
N VAL A 124 -17.19 -0.63 11.90
CA VAL A 124 -17.10 -2.04 11.52
C VAL A 124 -18.01 -2.29 10.32
N ARG A 125 -19.28 -1.87 10.40
CA ARG A 125 -20.24 -2.03 9.29
C ARG A 125 -19.80 -1.27 8.03
N THR A 126 -19.32 -0.04 8.19
CA THR A 126 -18.83 0.77 7.07
C THR A 126 -17.63 0.10 6.39
N SER A 127 -16.70 -0.48 7.15
CA SER A 127 -15.55 -1.19 6.56
C SER A 127 -15.98 -2.41 5.72
N TRP A 128 -17.01 -3.16 6.13
CA TRP A 128 -17.54 -4.25 5.31
C TRP A 128 -18.14 -3.74 4.00
N TYR A 129 -18.99 -2.72 4.06
CA TYR A 129 -19.61 -2.14 2.86
C TYR A 129 -18.58 -1.54 1.90
N CYS A 130 -17.59 -0.79 2.41
CA CYS A 130 -16.51 -0.26 1.60
C CYS A 130 -15.69 -1.38 0.95
N GLY A 131 -15.37 -2.45 1.69
CA GLY A 131 -14.67 -3.60 1.16
C GLY A 131 -15.43 -4.29 0.03
N ILE A 132 -16.75 -4.50 0.20
CA ILE A 132 -17.60 -5.13 -0.83
C ILE A 132 -17.62 -4.28 -2.10
N ILE A 133 -17.84 -2.96 -1.97
CA ILE A 133 -17.86 -2.04 -3.11
C ILE A 133 -16.51 -2.09 -3.86
N LEU A 134 -15.39 -1.98 -3.13
CA LEU A 134 -14.05 -2.04 -3.73
C LEU A 134 -13.80 -3.38 -4.44
N SER A 135 -14.23 -4.49 -3.85
CA SER A 135 -14.10 -5.83 -4.46
C SER A 135 -14.96 -5.96 -5.74
N LEU A 136 -16.17 -5.38 -5.75
CA LEU A 136 -17.03 -5.34 -6.93
C LEU A 136 -16.45 -4.47 -8.05
N PHE A 137 -15.85 -3.32 -7.72
CA PHE A 137 -15.15 -2.50 -8.71
C PHE A 137 -13.89 -3.19 -9.24
N SER A 138 -13.17 -3.95 -8.40
CA SER A 138 -12.05 -4.79 -8.84
C SER A 138 -12.47 -5.80 -9.90
N ILE A 139 -13.51 -6.60 -9.64
CA ILE A 139 -13.98 -7.62 -10.59
C ILE A 139 -14.53 -6.99 -11.87
N LEU A 140 -15.29 -5.90 -11.77
CA LEU A 140 -15.84 -5.19 -12.93
C LEU A 140 -14.72 -4.61 -13.80
N THR A 141 -13.71 -3.99 -13.19
CA THR A 141 -12.58 -3.41 -13.91
C THR A 141 -11.73 -4.50 -14.56
N ALA A 142 -11.48 -5.62 -13.86
CA ALA A 142 -10.77 -6.76 -14.43
C ALA A 142 -11.50 -7.36 -15.64
N ALA A 143 -12.82 -7.51 -15.54
CA ALA A 143 -13.65 -8.01 -16.63
C ALA A 143 -13.67 -7.06 -17.83
N ASP A 144 -13.89 -5.76 -17.62
CA ASP A 144 -13.89 -4.75 -18.69
C ASP A 144 -12.54 -4.69 -19.40
N GLN A 145 -11.42 -4.71 -18.65
CA GLN A 145 -10.08 -4.73 -19.22
C GLN A 145 -9.81 -6.03 -20.01
N THR A 146 -10.24 -7.17 -19.48
CA THR A 146 -10.13 -8.48 -20.16
C THR A 146 -10.86 -8.46 -21.50
N VAL A 147 -12.12 -8.01 -21.52
CA VAL A 147 -12.94 -7.94 -22.74
C VAL A 147 -12.33 -6.96 -23.75
N ARG A 148 -11.89 -5.78 -23.30
CA ARG A 148 -11.24 -4.80 -24.18
C ARG A 148 -9.96 -5.35 -24.78
N LEU A 149 -9.13 -6.00 -23.98
CA LEU A 149 -7.88 -6.59 -24.45
C LEU A 149 -8.12 -7.75 -25.43
N HIS A 150 -9.13 -8.59 -25.17
CA HIS A 150 -9.56 -9.64 -26.12
C HIS A 150 -10.02 -9.05 -27.46
N ARG A 151 -10.89 -8.04 -27.41
CA ARG A 151 -11.39 -7.35 -28.62
C ARG A 151 -10.27 -6.66 -29.38
N LEU A 152 -9.28 -6.12 -28.68
CA LEU A 152 -8.12 -5.50 -29.30
C LEU A 152 -7.21 -6.54 -29.96
N SER A 153 -7.01 -7.68 -29.30
CA SER A 153 -6.19 -8.78 -29.79
C SER A 153 -6.82 -9.52 -30.97
N SER A 154 -8.13 -9.44 -31.18
CA SER A 154 -8.81 -10.08 -32.32
C SER A 154 -8.71 -9.29 -33.62
N HIS A 155 -8.14 -8.08 -33.62
CA HIS A 155 -7.92 -7.28 -34.83
C HIS A 155 -6.68 -7.75 -35.60
N ARG A 156 -6.70 -7.60 -36.93
CA ARG A 156 -5.57 -7.91 -37.83
C ARG A 156 -4.26 -7.23 -37.40
N ASP A 157 -4.37 -5.99 -36.93
CA ASP A 157 -3.24 -5.20 -36.40
C ASP A 157 -3.27 -5.11 -34.86
N GLY A 158 -3.76 -6.14 -34.18
CA GLY A 158 -3.99 -6.14 -32.73
C GLY A 158 -2.74 -5.77 -31.92
N LEU A 159 -1.57 -6.31 -32.28
CA LEU A 159 -0.30 -6.03 -31.61
C LEU A 159 0.15 -4.56 -31.78
N ALA A 160 0.00 -4.02 -32.99
CA ALA A 160 0.32 -2.62 -33.27
C ALA A 160 -0.62 -1.67 -32.50
N ASN A 161 -1.90 -2.02 -32.39
CA ASN A 161 -2.85 -1.24 -31.61
C ASN A 161 -2.58 -1.32 -30.11
N ILE A 162 -2.23 -2.50 -29.57
CA ILE A 162 -1.81 -2.65 -28.16
C ILE A 162 -0.65 -1.69 -27.85
N ARG A 163 0.39 -1.69 -28.68
CA ARG A 163 1.54 -0.76 -28.53
C ARG A 163 1.12 0.69 -28.61
N LYS A 164 0.21 1.03 -29.53
CA LYS A 164 -0.28 2.41 -29.68
C LYS A 164 -1.00 2.89 -28.43
N ILE A 165 -1.79 2.02 -27.79
CA ILE A 165 -2.41 2.38 -26.52
C ILE A 165 -1.31 2.53 -25.45
N LEU A 166 -0.37 1.57 -25.35
CA LEU A 166 0.80 1.55 -24.42
C LEU A 166 1.72 2.78 -24.50
N GLN A 167 1.79 3.42 -25.67
CA GLN A 167 2.55 4.65 -25.89
C GLN A 167 1.78 5.88 -25.41
N LYS A 168 2.50 6.92 -24.97
CA LYS A 168 1.92 8.25 -24.79
C LYS A 168 1.22 8.72 -26.08
N THR A 169 -0.08 9.02 -25.99
CA THR A 169 -0.90 9.50 -27.11
C THR A 169 -0.94 11.04 -27.14
N ASN A 170 -0.78 11.59 -28.35
CA ASN A 170 -0.87 13.00 -28.81
C ASN A 170 -0.97 14.10 -27.74
N GLY A 171 0.13 14.84 -27.55
CA GLY A 171 0.23 16.06 -26.74
C GLY A 171 1.41 16.04 -25.77
N GLU A 172 1.77 14.85 -25.29
CA GLU A 172 2.96 14.64 -24.47
C GLU A 172 4.16 14.26 -25.35
N ARG A 173 5.39 14.65 -24.95
CA ARG A 173 6.62 14.28 -25.68
C ARG A 173 6.68 12.76 -25.85
N ARG A 174 6.46 12.29 -27.09
CA ARG A 174 6.50 10.87 -27.51
C ARG A 174 7.83 10.19 -27.18
N HIS A 175 8.89 11.00 -27.10
CA HIS A 175 10.23 10.58 -26.75
C HIS A 175 10.64 11.20 -25.42
N SER A 176 11.26 10.41 -24.56
CA SER A 176 11.90 10.91 -23.35
C SER A 176 12.93 11.97 -23.73
N SER A 177 12.78 13.17 -23.17
CA SER A 177 13.64 14.32 -23.47
C SER A 177 15.11 14.10 -23.11
N LYS A 178 15.42 13.06 -22.31
CA LYS A 178 16.76 12.71 -21.85
C LYS A 178 17.40 11.57 -22.64
N THR A 179 16.60 10.66 -23.19
CA THR A 179 17.10 9.39 -23.77
C THR A 179 16.63 9.11 -25.19
N GLY A 180 15.70 9.90 -25.75
CA GLY A 180 15.16 9.66 -27.10
C GLY A 180 14.30 8.39 -27.22
N ARG A 181 14.05 7.67 -26.13
CA ARG A 181 13.25 6.43 -26.09
C ARG A 181 11.75 6.72 -26.07
N ARG A 182 10.95 5.86 -26.68
CA ARG A 182 9.47 5.91 -26.61
C ARG A 182 9.05 5.62 -25.18
N ALA A 183 8.38 6.60 -24.55
CA ALA A 183 7.98 6.51 -23.16
C ALA A 183 6.55 5.88 -23.02
N PRO A 184 6.35 4.93 -22.09
CA PRO A 184 5.03 4.45 -21.69
C PRO A 184 4.14 5.58 -21.15
N SER A 185 2.83 5.46 -21.35
CA SER A 185 1.85 6.35 -20.72
C SER A 185 1.60 5.96 -19.26
N HIS A 186 2.03 6.80 -18.29
CA HIS A 186 1.79 6.53 -16.87
C HIS A 186 0.30 6.37 -16.53
N LEU A 187 -0.58 7.15 -17.16
CA LEU A 187 -2.03 7.07 -16.94
C LEU A 187 -2.61 5.73 -17.36
N GLN A 188 -2.08 5.17 -18.44
CA GLN A 188 -2.57 3.91 -18.94
C GLN A 188 -1.98 2.74 -18.16
N VAL A 189 -0.70 2.79 -17.78
CA VAL A 189 -0.11 1.81 -16.85
C VAL A 189 -0.90 1.80 -15.54
N PHE A 190 -1.26 2.98 -15.02
CA PHE A 190 -2.12 3.12 -13.86
C PHE A 190 -3.51 2.50 -14.08
N THR A 191 -4.13 2.76 -15.23
CA THR A 191 -5.43 2.18 -15.59
C THR A 191 -5.37 0.66 -15.57
N TRP A 192 -4.35 0.07 -16.20
CA TRP A 192 -4.17 -1.38 -16.18
C TRP A 192 -4.05 -1.90 -14.74
N GLN A 193 -3.39 -1.18 -13.83
CA GLN A 193 -3.21 -1.61 -12.43
C GLN A 193 -4.41 -1.37 -11.51
N MET A 194 -5.44 -0.65 -11.96
CA MET A 194 -6.65 -0.36 -11.17
C MET A 194 -7.33 -1.58 -10.53
N PRO A 195 -7.51 -2.72 -11.21
CA PRO A 195 -8.13 -3.90 -10.59
C PRO A 195 -7.36 -4.36 -9.35
N VAL A 196 -6.04 -4.42 -9.43
CA VAL A 196 -5.17 -4.81 -8.31
C VAL A 196 -5.24 -3.77 -7.18
N MET A 197 -5.29 -2.48 -7.51
CA MET A 197 -5.44 -1.41 -6.51
C MET A 197 -6.78 -1.52 -5.76
N PHE A 198 -7.88 -1.81 -6.45
CA PHE A 198 -9.17 -2.02 -5.80
C PHE A 198 -9.19 -3.29 -4.94
N LEU A 199 -8.62 -4.39 -5.42
CA LEU A 199 -8.54 -5.64 -4.67
C LEU A 199 -7.73 -5.48 -3.37
N THR A 200 -6.58 -4.81 -3.47
CA THR A 200 -5.71 -4.57 -2.32
C THR A 200 -6.36 -3.60 -1.33
N SER A 201 -7.04 -2.55 -1.80
CA SER A 201 -7.86 -1.67 -0.97
C SER A 201 -8.97 -2.45 -0.24
N ALA A 202 -9.68 -3.35 -0.93
CA ALA A 202 -10.72 -4.18 -0.34
C ALA A 202 -10.16 -5.11 0.74
N THR A 203 -8.99 -5.69 0.49
CA THR A 203 -8.28 -6.56 1.45
C THR A 203 -7.85 -5.80 2.70
N LEU A 204 -7.31 -4.58 2.54
CA LEU A 204 -6.97 -3.72 3.68
C LEU A 204 -8.21 -3.36 4.50
N CYS A 205 -9.31 -3.03 3.81
CA CYS A 205 -10.59 -2.74 4.43
C CYS A 205 -11.11 -3.94 5.24
N MET A 206 -10.93 -5.17 4.72
CA MET A 206 -11.26 -6.41 5.42
C MET A 206 -10.42 -6.60 6.69
N ILE A 207 -9.10 -6.42 6.59
CA ILE A 207 -8.18 -6.58 7.74
C ILE A 207 -8.55 -5.59 8.84
N VAL A 208 -8.73 -4.31 8.49
CA VAL A 208 -9.13 -3.26 9.44
C VAL A 208 -10.51 -3.57 10.03
N GLY A 209 -11.47 -4.00 9.20
CA GLY A 209 -12.81 -4.37 9.65
C GLY A 209 -12.79 -5.50 10.66
N MET A 210 -11.98 -6.54 10.45
CA MET A 210 -11.82 -7.64 11.40
C MET A 210 -11.18 -7.19 12.71
N PHE A 211 -10.12 -6.37 12.67
CA PHE A 211 -9.52 -5.82 13.89
C PHE A 211 -10.51 -4.99 14.70
N LEU A 212 -11.26 -4.10 14.05
CA LEU A 212 -12.28 -3.29 14.70
C LEU A 212 -13.42 -4.15 15.26
N HIS A 213 -13.84 -5.20 14.53
CA HIS A 213 -14.90 -6.10 14.97
C HIS A 213 -14.51 -6.85 16.25
N VAL A 214 -13.31 -7.43 16.25
CA VAL A 214 -12.78 -8.21 17.38
C VAL A 214 -12.57 -7.34 18.62
N TRP A 215 -11.97 -6.16 18.46
CA TRP A 215 -11.68 -5.27 19.60
C TRP A 215 -12.93 -4.57 20.15
N SER A 216 -13.90 -4.30 19.28
CA SER A 216 -15.20 -3.76 19.70
C SER A 216 -15.90 -4.70 20.68
N ALA A 217 -15.74 -6.02 20.56
CA ALA A 217 -16.35 -6.97 21.48
C ALA A 217 -15.76 -6.89 22.90
N THR A 218 -14.49 -6.47 23.01
CA THR A 218 -13.76 -6.40 24.28
C THR A 218 -14.06 -5.13 25.07
N THR A 219 -14.34 -4.00 24.39
CA THR A 219 -14.54 -2.68 25.02
C THR A 219 -15.88 -2.50 25.75
N HIS A 220 -16.84 -3.42 25.61
CA HIS A 220 -18.17 -3.31 26.21
C HIS A 220 -18.32 -4.04 27.56
N LEU A 221 -17.22 -4.56 28.12
CA LEU A 221 -17.22 -5.20 29.43
C LEU A 221 -17.14 -4.12 30.53
N ASP A 222 -18.30 -3.64 30.98
CA ASP A 222 -18.46 -2.67 32.09
C ASP A 222 -17.96 -3.21 33.45
N HIS A 223 -17.58 -4.49 33.53
CA HIS A 223 -16.88 -5.08 34.66
C HIS A 223 -15.56 -5.71 34.20
N PRO A 224 -14.39 -5.22 34.64
CA PRO A 224 -13.10 -5.67 34.16
C PRO A 224 -12.74 -7.00 34.84
N TYR A 225 -13.35 -8.10 34.42
CA TYR A 225 -12.69 -9.38 34.54
C TYR A 225 -11.63 -9.42 33.45
N VAL A 226 -10.37 -9.25 33.84
CA VAL A 226 -9.18 -9.11 32.96
C VAL A 226 -8.98 -10.32 32.02
N TRP A 227 -9.83 -11.34 32.12
CA TRP A 227 -9.71 -12.63 31.44
C TRP A 227 -11.07 -13.23 31.00
N ASP A 228 -11.95 -12.41 30.43
CA ASP A 228 -13.19 -12.88 29.81
C ASP A 228 -12.95 -13.63 28.48
N ASP A 229 -13.87 -14.49 28.07
CA ASP A 229 -13.75 -15.31 26.85
C ASP A 229 -13.60 -14.46 25.58
N ASN A 230 -14.27 -13.29 25.52
CA ASN A 230 -14.11 -12.33 24.42
C ASN A 230 -12.70 -11.74 24.35
N THR A 231 -12.06 -11.55 25.51
CA THR A 231 -10.67 -11.06 25.59
C THR A 231 -9.69 -12.12 25.09
N LYS A 232 -9.92 -13.40 25.43
CA LYS A 232 -9.12 -14.52 24.92
C LYS A 232 -9.21 -14.63 23.39
N VAL A 233 -10.41 -14.53 22.82
CA VAL A 233 -10.63 -14.54 21.37
C VAL A 233 -9.89 -13.38 20.72
N ALA A 234 -9.96 -12.17 21.30
CA ALA A 234 -9.30 -11.00 20.76
C ALA A 234 -7.77 -11.11 20.74
N VAL A 235 -7.18 -11.62 21.83
CA VAL A 235 -5.73 -11.85 21.92
C VAL A 235 -5.28 -12.95 20.97
N ALA A 236 -6.02 -14.07 20.88
CA ALA A 236 -5.70 -15.16 19.96
C ALA A 236 -5.80 -14.74 18.48
N TYR A 237 -6.85 -14.00 18.12
CA TYR A 237 -6.99 -13.44 16.78
C TYR A 237 -5.82 -12.50 16.44
N SER A 238 -5.48 -11.58 17.36
CA SER A 238 -4.44 -10.57 17.12
C SER A 238 -3.05 -11.18 17.03
N SER A 239 -2.74 -12.21 17.83
CA SER A 239 -1.45 -12.90 17.75
C SER A 239 -1.25 -13.59 16.40
N VAL A 240 -2.28 -14.30 15.92
CA VAL A 240 -2.27 -14.96 14.60
C VAL A 240 -2.19 -13.91 13.49
N ALA A 241 -3.00 -12.85 13.56
CA ALA A 241 -3.00 -11.79 12.55
C ALA A 241 -1.64 -11.09 12.45
N ILE A 242 -1.03 -10.72 13.57
CA ILE A 242 0.30 -10.09 13.60
C ILE A 242 1.36 -11.05 13.05
N PHE A 243 1.33 -12.33 13.45
CA PHE A 243 2.26 -13.34 12.94
C PHE A 243 2.15 -13.52 11.41
N SER A 244 0.93 -13.63 10.89
CA SER A 244 0.68 -13.70 9.44
C SER A 244 1.16 -12.46 8.70
N ILE A 245 0.94 -11.26 9.27
CA ILE A 245 1.42 -10.00 8.69
C ILE A 245 2.96 -9.97 8.64
N ILE A 246 3.63 -10.41 9.71
CA ILE A 246 5.10 -10.47 9.76
C ILE A 246 5.64 -11.41 8.69
N ILE A 247 5.09 -12.63 8.59
CA ILE A 247 5.49 -13.60 7.56
C ILE A 247 5.26 -13.05 6.16
N PHE A 248 4.12 -12.40 5.93
CA PHE A 248 3.82 -11.76 4.66
C PHE A 248 4.91 -10.74 4.29
N PHE A 249 5.29 -9.84 5.21
CA PHE A 249 6.33 -8.85 4.94
C PHE A 249 7.72 -9.45 4.74
N ILE A 250 8.07 -10.50 5.49
CA ILE A 250 9.33 -11.24 5.26
C ILE A 250 9.36 -11.81 3.84
N GLY A 251 8.25 -12.43 3.41
CA GLY A 251 8.12 -12.95 2.04
C GLY A 251 8.26 -11.86 0.98
N GLN A 252 7.61 -10.70 1.18
CA GLN A 252 7.75 -9.57 0.27
C GLN A 252 9.20 -9.08 0.21
N ILE A 253 9.84 -8.81 1.36
CA ILE A 253 11.23 -8.31 1.41
C ILE A 253 12.21 -9.30 0.74
N SER A 254 11.99 -10.60 0.91
CA SER A 254 12.78 -11.64 0.26
C SER A 254 12.71 -11.54 -1.27
N LEU A 255 11.52 -11.29 -1.83
CA LEU A 255 11.31 -11.16 -3.28
C LEU A 255 11.80 -9.82 -3.84
N PHE A 256 11.80 -8.75 -3.05
CA PHE A 256 12.29 -7.42 -3.47
C PHE A 256 13.80 -7.26 -3.33
N THR A 257 14.51 -8.20 -2.70
CA THR A 257 15.97 -8.18 -2.70
C THR A 257 16.42 -8.62 -4.09
N PRO A 258 16.96 -7.73 -4.94
CA PRO A 258 17.51 -8.14 -6.22
C PRO A 258 18.56 -9.20 -5.90
N GLY A 259 18.49 -10.35 -6.57
CA GLY A 259 19.52 -11.38 -6.43
C GLY A 259 20.88 -10.70 -6.52
N ARG A 260 21.62 -10.66 -5.41
CA ARG A 260 23.03 -10.30 -5.44
C ARG A 260 23.66 -11.39 -6.29
N GLU A 261 23.88 -11.07 -7.56
CA GLU A 261 24.68 -11.86 -8.46
C GLU A 261 26.02 -12.12 -7.76
N SER A 262 26.29 -13.40 -7.51
CA SER A 262 27.59 -13.95 -7.10
C SER A 262 28.25 -14.56 -8.31
#